data_AF-A0A2T0GS52-F1
#
_entry.id   AF-A0A2T0GS52-F1
#
_cell.length_a   1.000
_cell.length_b   1.000
_cell.length_c   1.000
_cell.angle_alpha   90.00
_cell.angle_beta   90.00
_cell.angle_gamma   90.00
#
_symmetry.space_group_name_H-M   'P 1'
#
loop_
_entity.id
_entity.type
_entity.pdbx_description
1 polymer ?
#
loop_
_entity_poly.entity_id
_entity_poly.type
_entity_poly.pdbx_seq_one_letter_code
_entity_poly.pdbx_strand_id
1 'polypeptide(L)' 'MSDRIVVTLDDEGAADIASVSEELRRTGMHVDQVLEELGVITGSLGQADFAGLRGIRGIASVDTEETFGIP' A
#
# COMPACT_ATOMS: atom_id res chain seq x y z
N MET A 1 7.74 -2.34 15.27
CA MET A 1 6.43 -1.66 15.18
C MET A 1 6.03 -1.70 13.73
N SER A 2 4.80 -2.08 13.44
CA SER A 2 4.26 -2.08 12.08
C SER A 2 3.28 -0.93 11.99
N ASP A 3 3.48 -0.04 11.03
CA ASP A 3 2.59 1.08 10.77
C ASP A 3 1.55 0.65 9.74
N ARG A 4 0.30 1.11 9.92
CA ARG A 4 -0.75 0.92 8.91
C ARG A 4 -0.46 1.85 7.73
N ILE A 5 -0.66 1.33 6.54
CA ILE A 5 -0.37 2.03 5.30
C ILE A 5 -1.49 1.82 4.30
N VAL A 6 -1.70 2.86 3.50
CA VAL A 6 -2.65 2.91 2.42
C VAL A 6 -1.85 3.16 1.15
N VAL A 7 -1.95 2.24 0.21
CA VAL A 7 -1.31 2.31 -1.10
C VAL A 7 -2.39 2.60 -2.12
N THR A 8 -2.27 3.74 -2.79
CA THR A 8 -3.13 4.11 -3.91
C THR A 8 -2.45 3.73 -5.21
N LEU A 9 -3.17 3.05 -6.08
CA LEU A 9 -2.69 2.60 -7.38
C LEU A 9 -3.03 3.62 -8.46
N ASP A 10 -2.21 3.66 -9.51
CA ASP A 10 -2.54 4.38 -10.74
C ASP A 10 -3.41 3.52 -11.68
N ASP A 11 -3.77 4.03 -12.86
CA ASP A 11 -4.60 3.30 -13.82
C ASP A 11 -3.96 1.99 -14.32
N GLU A 12 -2.61 1.92 -14.41
CA GLU A 12 -1.90 0.69 -14.78
C GLU A 12 -1.96 -0.33 -13.63
N GLY A 13 -1.72 0.12 -12.40
CA GLY A 13 -1.78 -0.71 -11.21
C GLY A 13 -3.20 -1.18 -10.88
N ALA A 14 -4.22 -0.36 -11.14
CA ALA A 14 -5.62 -0.72 -10.98
C ALA A 14 -6.06 -1.79 -11.99
N ALA A 15 -5.51 -1.79 -13.21
CA ALA A 15 -5.76 -2.83 -14.21
C ALA A 15 -5.19 -4.20 -13.79
N ASP A 16 -4.06 -4.21 -13.07
CA ASP A 16 -3.34 -5.42 -12.64
C ASP A 16 -3.15 -5.48 -11.10
N ILE A 17 -4.20 -5.15 -10.34
CA ILE A 17 -4.14 -5.01 -8.88
C ILE A 17 -3.64 -6.27 -8.16
N ALA A 18 -3.96 -7.46 -8.70
CA ALA A 18 -3.48 -8.72 -8.18
C ALA A 18 -1.94 -8.81 -8.22
N SER A 19 -1.33 -8.38 -9.34
CA SER A 19 0.13 -8.36 -9.50
C SER A 19 0.78 -7.38 -8.53
N VAL A 20 0.20 -6.18 -8.38
CA VAL A 20 0.71 -5.19 -7.43
C VAL A 20 0.59 -5.69 -5.99
N SER A 21 -0.52 -6.33 -5.63
CA SER A 21 -0.72 -6.89 -4.29
C SER A 21 0.30 -7.97 -3.93
N GLU A 22 0.70 -8.79 -4.92
CA GLU A 22 1.74 -9.81 -4.77
C GLU A 22 3.11 -9.16 -4.58
N GLU A 23 3.41 -8.10 -5.33
CA GLU A 23 4.67 -7.36 -5.23
C GLU A 23 4.80 -6.65 -3.89
N LEU A 24 3.73 -6.02 -3.40
CA LEU A 24 3.65 -5.45 -2.05
C LEU A 24 3.94 -6.51 -0.97
N ARG A 25 3.37 -7.71 -1.10
CA ARG A 25 3.67 -8.82 -0.17
C ARG A 25 5.14 -9.22 -0.20
N ARG A 26 5.76 -9.23 -1.39
CA ARG A 26 7.19 -9.57 -1.55
C ARG A 26 8.11 -8.52 -0.94
N THR A 27 7.72 -7.26 -0.92
CA THR A 27 8.46 -6.20 -0.22
C THR A 27 8.27 -6.25 1.30
N GLY A 28 7.49 -7.18 1.82
CA GLY A 28 7.25 -7.36 3.25
C GLY A 28 6.00 -6.64 3.77
N MET A 29 5.17 -6.06 2.90
CA MET A 29 3.89 -5.50 3.30
C MET A 29 2.91 -6.61 3.64
N HIS A 30 2.26 -6.50 4.78
CA HIS A 30 1.07 -7.29 5.08
C HIS A 30 -0.13 -6.63 4.44
N VAL A 31 -0.77 -7.28 3.47
CA VAL A 31 -1.99 -6.77 2.83
C VAL A 31 -3.20 -7.16 3.66
N ASP A 32 -3.89 -6.17 4.23
CA ASP A 32 -5.10 -6.35 5.02
C ASP A 32 -6.36 -6.38 4.15
N GLN A 33 -6.50 -5.40 3.24
CA GLN A 33 -7.66 -5.28 2.35
C GLN A 33 -7.29 -4.67 1.00
N VAL A 34 -7.86 -5.23 -0.06
CA VAL A 34 -7.75 -4.73 -1.44
C VAL A 34 -9.11 -4.17 -1.84
N LEU A 35 -9.17 -2.88 -2.15
CA LEU A 35 -10.33 -2.17 -2.66
C LEU A 35 -10.16 -1.95 -4.16
N GLU A 36 -10.47 -3.00 -4.93
CA GLU A 36 -10.20 -3.06 -6.38
C GLU A 36 -10.92 -1.96 -7.16
N GLU A 37 -12.18 -1.68 -6.84
CA GLU A 37 -12.95 -0.61 -7.51
C GLU A 37 -12.41 0.80 -7.26
N LEU A 38 -11.66 0.98 -6.17
CA LEU A 38 -11.04 2.26 -5.82
C LEU A 38 -9.56 2.31 -6.19
N GLY A 39 -8.96 1.19 -6.62
CA GLY A 39 -7.52 1.07 -6.83
C GLY A 39 -6.72 1.31 -5.55
N VAL A 40 -7.21 0.86 -4.39
CA VAL A 40 -6.55 1.10 -3.09
C VAL A 40 -6.24 -0.21 -2.40
N ILE A 41 -5.03 -0.35 -1.86
CA ILE A 41 -4.61 -1.48 -1.04
C ILE A 41 -4.25 -0.95 0.35
N THR A 42 -4.88 -1.49 1.38
CA THR A 42 -4.54 -1.18 2.77
C THR A 42 -3.79 -2.35 3.39
N GLY A 43 -2.89 -2.03 4.29
CA GLY A 43 -2.07 -3.02 4.94
C GLY A 43 -1.22 -2.45 6.07
N SER A 44 -0.21 -3.21 6.45
CA SER A 44 0.79 -2.76 7.40
C SER A 44 2.20 -3.11 6.94
N LEU A 45 3.15 -2.23 7.24
CA LEU A 45 4.55 -2.39 6.87
C LEU A 45 5.46 -2.00 8.03
N GLY A 46 6.62 -2.66 8.13
CA GLY A 46 7.67 -2.24 9.04
C GLY A 46 8.28 -0.90 8.62
N GLN A 47 8.62 -0.08 9.61
CA GLN A 47 9.15 1.29 9.44
C GLN A 47 10.40 1.41 8.53
N ALA A 48 11.14 0.32 8.30
CA ALA A 48 12.36 0.30 7.50
C ALA A 48 12.12 0.12 5.98
N ASP A 49 10.92 -0.31 5.56
CA ASP A 49 10.71 -0.81 4.18
C ASP A 49 9.90 0.14 3.28
N PHE A 50 9.48 1.30 3.80
CA PHE A 50 8.64 2.27 3.07
C PHE A 50 9.26 2.80 1.77
N ALA A 51 10.58 2.99 1.76
CA ALA A 51 11.28 3.52 0.59
C ALA A 51 11.22 2.54 -0.60
N GLY A 52 11.10 1.23 -0.34
CA GLY A 52 10.96 0.21 -1.38
C GLY A 52 9.59 0.25 -2.07
N LEU A 53 8.54 0.62 -1.34
CA LEU A 53 7.18 0.69 -1.89
C LEU A 53 7.00 1.82 -2.90
N ARG A 54 7.57 3.00 -2.64
CA ARG A 54 7.46 4.16 -3.55
C ARG A 54 8.06 3.94 -4.94
N GLY A 55 8.88 2.90 -5.11
CA GLY A 55 9.49 2.55 -6.40
C GLY A 55 8.71 1.52 -7.22
N ILE A 56 7.63 0.94 -6.68
CA ILE A 56 6.85 -0.08 -7.39
C ILE A 56 6.02 0.59 -8.48
N ARG A 57 6.09 0.04 -9.69
CA ARG A 57 5.29 0.51 -10.81
C ARG A 57 3.82 0.19 -10.58
N GLY A 58 2.92 1.13 -10.87
CA GLY A 58 1.50 0.97 -10.61
C GLY A 58 1.04 1.63 -9.31
N ILE A 59 1.96 2.19 -8.52
CA ILE A 59 1.65 2.92 -7.29
C ILE A 59 1.63 4.42 -7.56
N ALA A 60 0.47 5.03 -7.35
CA ALA A 60 0.29 6.47 -7.38
C ALA A 60 0.77 7.14 -6.08
N SER A 61 0.43 6.56 -4.93
CA SER A 61 0.81 7.09 -3.61
C SER A 61 0.94 6.01 -2.55
N VAL A 62 1.76 6.28 -1.54
CA VAL A 62 1.86 5.47 -0.32
C VAL A 62 1.73 6.42 0.86
N ASP A 63 0.68 6.22 1.64
CA ASP A 63 0.29 7.05 2.76
C ASP A 63 0.32 6.22 4.04
N THR A 64 0.92 6.75 5.11
CA THR A 64 0.87 6.15 6.45
C THR A 64 -0.43 6.54 7.14
N GLU A 65 -1.12 5.57 7.73
CA GLU A 65 -2.32 5.81 8.52
C GLU A 65 -1.92 6.44 9.87
N GLU A 66 -1.85 7.77 9.90
CA GLU A 66 -1.62 8.52 11.13
C GLU A 66 -2.94 8.64 11.91
N THR A 67 -2.97 8.11 13.13
CA THR A 67 -4.14 8.29 14.01
C THR A 67 -4.11 9.71 14.57
N PHE A 68 -4.85 10.63 13.93
CA PHE A 68 -5.13 11.95 14.51
C PHE A 68 -6.31 11.85 15.48
N GLY A 69 -6.02 11.94 16.78
CA GLY A 69 -7.02 12.04 17.85
C GLY A 69 -7.47 13.48 18.06
N ILE A 70 -8.79 13.70 18.12
CA ILE A 70 -9.35 14.97 18.60
C ILE A 70 -9.35 14.91 20.14
N PRO A 71 -8.78 15.92 20.84
CA PRO A 71 -8.68 15.92 22.31
C PRO A 71 -10.03 15.98 23.03
#